data_AF-A0A257R297-F1
#
_entry.id   AF-A0A257R297-F1
#
_cell.length_a   1.000
_cell.length_b   1.000
_cell.length_c   1.000
_cell.angle_alpha   90.00
_cell.angle_beta   90.00
_cell.angle_gamma   90.00
#
_symmetry.space_group_name_H-M   'P 1'
#
loop_
_entity.id
_entity.type
_entity.pdbx_description
1 polymer ?
#
loop_
_entity_poly.entity_id
_entity_poly.type
_entity_poly.pdbx_seq_one_letter_code
_entity_poly.pdbx_strand_id
1 'polypeptide(L)'
;MTSGIELNCEGLVGPTHHYGGLAYGNLASMLHAHQPSNPREAALQSLAKMRLLHRLNIPQAVIPPQARPNLSLLEHAGFTGTPSDLIQQTARDAPHLLSAAYSAASMWTANAATVTPSADSANHRVHFTPANCVSGLHRHQEAAFTGQLLKKLFSNPSYFEHHPPLPATEVFADEGAANHNRICAAHNTKGLHLFVYGRSGLQSPTHFPARQTMDASKAVARLHQLNPKDVIFAQQNPKAIDAGVFHHDVIGVANESVLLIHAEALLQQADVIHRLREACPFPLCVIEVPGQTITLSDAIKSFMFNSELITRGPNDMLLVAPTTCHAVPKVAAFLQDLIANPNNPIQEVCFV
;
A
#
# COMPACT_ATOMS: atom_id res chain seq x y z
N MET A 1 -18.78 24.85 5.18
CA MET A 1 -18.26 23.58 5.74
C MET A 1 -17.59 22.84 4.60
N THR A 2 -16.30 22.55 4.70
CA THR A 2 -15.60 21.72 3.71
C THR A 2 -16.03 20.27 3.91
N SER A 3 -16.68 19.69 2.90
CA SER A 3 -16.97 18.26 2.83
C SER A 3 -15.72 17.53 2.33
N GLY A 4 -15.38 16.41 2.97
CA GLY A 4 -14.30 15.51 2.57
C GLY A 4 -14.70 14.09 2.91
N ILE A 5 -14.40 13.16 2.01
CA ILE A 5 -14.67 11.72 2.17
C ILE A 5 -13.42 10.95 1.79
N GLU A 6 -13.27 9.76 2.35
CA GLU A 6 -12.34 8.77 1.81
C GLU A 6 -12.97 8.08 0.59
N LEU A 7 -12.18 7.90 -0.47
CA LEU A 7 -12.58 7.20 -1.68
C LEU A 7 -11.60 6.06 -1.93
N ASN A 8 -12.08 4.82 -1.84
CA ASN A 8 -11.26 3.66 -2.14
C ASN A 8 -11.15 3.50 -3.65
N CYS A 9 -9.92 3.57 -4.17
CA CYS A 9 -9.63 3.40 -5.60
C CYS A 9 -8.93 2.06 -5.83
N GLU A 10 -9.71 1.03 -6.10
CA GLU A 10 -9.21 -0.35 -6.20
C GLU A 10 -8.77 -0.71 -7.62
N GLY A 11 -7.66 -1.45 -7.73
CA GLY A 11 -7.16 -1.93 -9.02
C GLY A 11 -7.92 -3.16 -9.51
N LEU A 12 -8.51 -3.08 -10.70
CA LEU A 12 -9.07 -4.25 -11.36
C LEU A 12 -7.95 -5.18 -11.83
N VAL A 13 -8.04 -6.46 -11.48
CA VAL A 13 -7.05 -7.46 -11.85
C VAL A 13 -6.98 -7.63 -13.38
N GLY A 14 -5.77 -7.54 -13.92
CA GLY A 14 -5.51 -7.67 -15.36
C GLY A 14 -5.59 -9.12 -15.88
N PRO A 15 -5.85 -9.31 -17.19
CA PRO A 15 -6.01 -10.63 -17.79
C PRO A 15 -4.72 -11.47 -17.82
N THR A 16 -3.57 -10.84 -17.58
CA THR A 16 -2.25 -11.48 -17.53
C THR A 16 -1.77 -11.80 -16.12
N HIS A 17 -2.68 -11.73 -15.13
CA HIS A 17 -2.39 -12.14 -13.76
C HIS A 17 -1.75 -13.53 -13.73
N HIS A 18 -0.60 -13.66 -13.06
CA HIS A 18 0.11 -14.92 -12.91
C HIS A 18 1.08 -14.84 -11.71
N TYR A 19 1.49 -16.00 -11.21
CA TYR A 19 2.45 -16.09 -10.12
C TYR A 19 3.89 -16.18 -10.65
N GLY A 20 4.51 -15.02 -10.89
CA GLY A 20 5.87 -14.95 -11.47
C GLY A 20 7.02 -15.07 -10.48
N GLY A 21 6.78 -15.04 -9.16
CA GLY A 21 7.88 -15.08 -8.17
C GLY A 21 8.78 -13.83 -8.17
N LEU A 22 8.30 -12.71 -8.71
CA LEU A 22 9.14 -11.57 -9.10
C LEU A 22 9.55 -10.62 -7.97
N ALA A 23 8.94 -10.75 -6.79
CA ALA A 23 9.10 -9.81 -5.68
C ALA A 23 9.91 -10.43 -4.52
N TYR A 24 11.24 -10.32 -4.57
CA TYR A 24 12.11 -10.77 -3.48
C TYR A 24 11.76 -10.04 -2.16
N GLY A 25 11.65 -10.81 -1.07
CA GLY A 25 11.15 -10.34 0.24
C GLY A 25 9.63 -10.35 0.41
N ASN A 26 8.86 -10.59 -0.65
CA ASN A 26 7.45 -10.95 -0.51
C ASN A 26 7.33 -12.48 -0.48
N LEU A 27 7.15 -13.05 0.73
CA LEU A 27 7.08 -14.49 0.92
C LEU A 27 5.96 -15.13 0.10
N ALA A 28 4.77 -14.52 0.03
CA ALA A 28 3.65 -15.05 -0.75
C ALA A 28 3.99 -15.12 -2.25
N SER A 29 4.64 -14.08 -2.80
CA SER A 29 5.10 -14.08 -4.19
C SER A 29 6.10 -15.21 -4.45
N MET A 30 7.07 -15.42 -3.56
CA MET A 30 8.11 -16.43 -3.74
C MET A 30 7.57 -17.86 -3.59
N LEU A 31 6.70 -18.10 -2.61
CA LEU A 31 6.12 -19.42 -2.32
C LEU A 31 5.21 -19.95 -3.43
N HIS A 32 4.47 -19.06 -4.10
CA HIS A 32 3.51 -19.44 -5.15
C HIS A 32 4.10 -19.34 -6.57
N ALA A 33 5.40 -19.06 -6.71
CA ALA A 33 6.04 -18.90 -8.00
C ALA A 33 5.76 -20.10 -8.93
N HIS A 34 5.42 -19.81 -10.17
CA HIS A 34 5.12 -20.77 -11.24
C HIS A 34 3.88 -21.65 -11.02
N GLN A 35 3.09 -21.40 -9.97
CA GLN A 35 1.79 -22.05 -9.83
C GLN A 35 0.80 -21.53 -10.89
N PRO A 36 -0.16 -22.35 -11.34
CA PRO A 36 -1.24 -21.89 -12.20
C PRO A 36 -2.04 -20.78 -11.51
N SER A 37 -2.48 -19.79 -12.28
CA SER A 37 -3.34 -18.70 -11.81
C SER A 37 -4.68 -18.74 -12.53
N ASN A 38 -5.66 -18.00 -12.01
CA ASN A 38 -6.96 -17.82 -12.65
C ASN A 38 -7.30 -16.32 -12.71
N PRO A 39 -6.88 -15.62 -13.79
CA PRO A 39 -7.09 -14.18 -13.93
C PRO A 39 -8.55 -13.76 -13.83
N ARG A 40 -9.46 -14.57 -14.38
CA ARG A 40 -10.90 -14.30 -14.34
C ARG A 40 -11.41 -14.35 -12.90
N GLU A 41 -11.05 -15.40 -12.17
CA GLU A 41 -11.46 -15.55 -10.78
C GLU A 41 -10.89 -14.43 -9.90
N ALA A 42 -9.60 -14.09 -10.05
CA ALA A 42 -8.98 -12.98 -9.33
C ALA A 42 -9.68 -11.64 -9.61
N ALA A 43 -10.07 -11.37 -10.86
CA ALA A 43 -10.86 -10.20 -11.21
C ALA A 43 -12.26 -10.23 -10.57
N LEU A 44 -12.95 -11.38 -10.59
CA LEU A 44 -14.26 -11.53 -9.95
C LEU A 44 -14.20 -11.34 -8.43
N GLN A 45 -13.15 -11.82 -7.77
CA GLN A 45 -12.92 -11.60 -6.33
C GLN A 45 -12.73 -10.10 -6.03
N SER A 46 -11.90 -9.40 -6.80
CA SER A 46 -11.71 -7.95 -6.64
C SER A 46 -13.04 -7.18 -6.80
N LEU A 47 -13.82 -7.52 -7.83
CA LEU A 47 -15.12 -6.90 -8.08
C LEU A 47 -16.16 -7.23 -7.00
N ALA A 48 -16.11 -8.44 -6.43
CA ALA A 48 -16.99 -8.84 -5.34
C ALA A 48 -16.72 -8.01 -4.08
N LYS A 49 -15.45 -7.77 -3.73
CA LYS A 49 -15.06 -6.89 -2.62
C LYS A 49 -15.52 -5.45 -2.86
N MET A 50 -15.17 -4.86 -4.01
CA MET A 50 -15.62 -3.51 -4.38
C MET A 50 -17.16 -3.37 -4.29
N ARG A 51 -17.90 -4.37 -4.78
CA ARG A 51 -19.37 -4.38 -4.75
C ARG A 51 -19.93 -4.56 -3.34
N LEU A 52 -19.27 -5.32 -2.48
CA LEU A 52 -19.62 -5.45 -1.07
C LEU A 52 -19.49 -4.09 -0.36
N LEU A 53 -18.34 -3.43 -0.49
CA LEU A 53 -18.10 -2.12 0.13
C LEU A 53 -19.05 -1.05 -0.40
N HIS A 54 -19.28 -1.03 -1.72
CA HIS A 54 -20.28 -0.15 -2.32
C HIS A 54 -21.68 -0.38 -1.75
N ARG A 55 -22.09 -1.64 -1.49
CA ARG A 55 -23.41 -1.94 -0.86
C ARG A 55 -23.50 -1.46 0.58
N LEU A 56 -22.37 -1.27 1.26
CA LEU A 56 -22.27 -0.66 2.58
C LEU A 56 -22.19 0.88 2.53
N ASN A 57 -22.43 1.49 1.36
CA ASN A 57 -22.32 2.93 1.11
C ASN A 57 -20.91 3.51 1.30
N ILE A 58 -19.88 2.66 1.25
CA ILE A 58 -18.49 3.13 1.23
C ILE A 58 -18.18 3.64 -0.19
N PRO A 59 -17.62 4.84 -0.36
CA PRO A 59 -17.25 5.35 -1.68
C PRO A 59 -16.20 4.47 -2.36
N GLN A 60 -16.50 3.99 -3.56
CA GLN A 60 -15.63 3.10 -4.35
C GLN A 60 -15.39 3.66 -5.74
N ALA A 61 -14.17 3.47 -6.24
CA ALA A 61 -13.77 3.72 -7.62
C ALA A 61 -12.86 2.59 -8.11
N VAL A 62 -12.84 2.38 -9.42
CA VAL A 62 -12.06 1.32 -10.06
C VAL A 62 -10.94 1.95 -10.88
N ILE A 63 -9.72 1.47 -10.68
CA ILE A 63 -8.55 1.76 -11.52
C ILE A 63 -8.38 0.61 -12.51
N PRO A 64 -8.40 0.86 -13.83
CA PRO A 64 -8.26 -0.19 -14.83
C PRO A 64 -6.84 -0.83 -14.79
N PRO A 65 -6.70 -2.10 -15.24
CA PRO A 65 -5.39 -2.70 -15.41
C PRO A 65 -4.58 -1.97 -16.49
N GLN A 66 -3.26 -2.08 -16.40
CA GLN A 66 -2.37 -1.57 -17.45
C GLN A 66 -2.27 -2.53 -18.63
N ALA A 67 -1.88 -2.01 -19.80
CA ALA A 67 -1.60 -2.83 -20.98
C ALA A 67 -0.46 -3.83 -20.70
N ARG A 68 -0.72 -5.11 -20.95
CA ARG A 68 0.24 -6.21 -20.81
C ARG A 68 0.09 -7.18 -22.00
N PRO A 69 1.19 -7.75 -22.55
CA PRO A 69 2.57 -7.50 -22.14
C PRO A 69 3.05 -6.09 -22.46
N ASN A 70 3.97 -5.57 -21.66
CA ASN A 70 4.68 -4.34 -21.96
C ASN A 70 5.78 -4.61 -23.01
N LEU A 71 5.42 -4.48 -24.28
CA LEU A 71 6.35 -4.71 -25.40
C LEU A 71 7.50 -3.69 -25.39
N SER A 72 7.24 -2.46 -24.96
CA SER A 72 8.28 -1.43 -24.87
C SER A 72 9.38 -1.81 -23.88
N LEU A 73 9.04 -2.49 -22.78
CA LEU A 73 10.06 -3.04 -21.87
C LEU A 73 10.99 -4.02 -22.59
N LEU A 74 10.43 -4.89 -23.45
CA LEU A 74 11.21 -5.87 -24.21
C LEU A 74 12.09 -5.20 -25.26
N GLU A 75 11.57 -4.20 -25.97
CA GLU A 75 12.34 -3.40 -26.93
C GLU A 75 13.52 -2.70 -26.26
N HIS A 76 13.30 -2.07 -25.11
CA HIS A 76 14.38 -1.43 -24.33
C HIS A 76 15.42 -2.43 -23.79
N ALA A 77 15.03 -3.69 -23.61
CA ALA A 77 15.95 -4.77 -23.26
C ALA A 77 16.74 -5.32 -24.47
N GLY A 78 16.53 -4.78 -25.68
CA GLY A 78 17.29 -5.11 -26.88
C GLY A 78 16.64 -6.14 -27.81
N PHE A 79 15.41 -6.59 -27.51
CA PHE A 79 14.65 -7.44 -28.43
C PHE A 79 14.09 -6.62 -29.59
N THR A 80 14.01 -7.20 -30.78
CA THR A 80 13.57 -6.48 -32.00
C THR A 80 12.63 -7.32 -32.85
N GLY A 81 11.87 -6.66 -33.74
CA GLY A 81 10.95 -7.31 -34.67
C GLY A 81 9.49 -7.00 -34.36
N THR A 82 8.59 -7.89 -34.79
CA THR A 82 7.14 -7.77 -34.53
C THR A 82 6.82 -8.08 -33.07
N PRO A 83 5.62 -7.72 -32.55
CA PRO A 83 5.18 -8.13 -31.21
C PRO A 83 5.33 -9.63 -30.93
N SER A 84 5.07 -10.49 -31.93
CA SER A 84 5.26 -11.93 -31.80
C SER A 84 6.74 -12.30 -31.68
N ASP A 85 7.61 -11.65 -32.45
CA ASP A 85 9.05 -11.88 -32.39
C ASP A 85 9.61 -11.48 -31.01
N LEU A 86 9.20 -10.32 -30.48
CA LEU A 86 9.58 -9.87 -29.14
C LEU A 86 9.24 -10.91 -28.07
N ILE A 87 7.99 -11.40 -28.09
CA ILE A 87 7.52 -12.40 -27.13
C ILE A 87 8.28 -13.73 -27.28
N GLN A 88 8.44 -14.24 -28.51
CA GLN A 88 9.10 -15.52 -28.76
C GLN A 88 10.60 -15.48 -28.43
N GLN A 89 11.30 -14.40 -28.80
CA GLN A 89 12.71 -14.22 -28.46
C GLN A 89 12.88 -14.14 -26.93
N THR A 90 12.10 -13.29 -26.27
CA THR A 90 12.18 -13.15 -24.80
C THR A 90 11.82 -14.46 -24.08
N ALA A 91 10.83 -15.21 -24.56
CA ALA A 91 10.48 -16.51 -23.99
C ALA A 91 11.63 -17.52 -24.03
N ARG A 92 12.42 -17.52 -25.11
CA ARG A 92 13.57 -18.41 -25.28
C ARG A 92 14.79 -17.92 -24.49
N ASP A 93 15.09 -16.64 -24.58
CA ASP A 93 16.39 -16.09 -24.19
C ASP A 93 16.39 -15.46 -22.79
N ALA A 94 15.24 -14.93 -22.34
CA ALA A 94 15.10 -14.24 -21.06
C ALA A 94 13.68 -14.37 -20.44
N PRO A 95 13.22 -15.59 -20.09
CA PRO A 95 11.85 -15.83 -19.63
C PRO A 95 11.44 -15.03 -18.37
N HIS A 96 12.40 -14.63 -17.53
CA HIS A 96 12.16 -13.76 -16.37
C HIS A 96 11.74 -12.33 -16.79
N LEU A 97 12.30 -11.79 -17.88
CA LEU A 97 11.87 -10.50 -18.45
C LEU A 97 10.48 -10.61 -19.07
N LEU A 98 10.16 -11.74 -19.69
CA LEU A 98 8.82 -12.00 -20.20
C LEU A 98 7.80 -11.98 -19.06
N SER A 99 8.06 -12.71 -17.97
CA SER A 99 7.18 -12.70 -16.78
C SER A 99 7.00 -11.29 -16.22
N ALA A 100 8.08 -10.49 -16.13
CA ALA A 100 7.99 -9.10 -15.71
C ALA A 100 7.11 -8.26 -16.67
N ALA A 101 7.27 -8.41 -17.99
CA ALA A 101 6.47 -7.69 -18.98
C ALA A 101 4.98 -8.05 -18.95
N TYR A 102 4.63 -9.27 -18.50
CA TYR A 102 3.25 -9.74 -18.35
C TYR A 102 2.64 -9.47 -16.97
N SER A 103 3.41 -8.99 -15.99
CA SER A 103 2.94 -8.87 -14.61
C SER A 103 1.70 -7.96 -14.47
N ALA A 104 0.65 -8.47 -13.81
CA ALA A 104 -0.56 -7.70 -13.49
C ALA A 104 -0.45 -6.92 -12.16
N ALA A 105 0.78 -6.63 -11.71
CA ALA A 105 1.03 -6.06 -10.38
C ALA A 105 0.44 -4.66 -10.16
N SER A 106 0.06 -3.96 -11.22
CA SER A 106 -0.66 -2.68 -11.14
C SER A 106 -2.02 -2.77 -10.46
N MET A 107 -2.55 -3.99 -10.23
CA MET A 107 -3.75 -4.20 -9.42
C MET A 107 -3.57 -3.77 -7.96
N TRP A 108 -2.34 -3.78 -7.44
CA TRP A 108 -2.02 -3.31 -6.09
C TRP A 108 -1.85 -1.78 -6.09
N THR A 109 -2.99 -1.08 -6.02
CA THR A 109 -3.06 0.39 -6.12
C THR A 109 -2.57 1.13 -4.89
N ALA A 110 -2.41 0.46 -3.75
CA ALA A 110 -1.71 1.01 -2.57
C ALA A 110 -0.30 1.50 -2.91
N ASN A 111 0.34 0.92 -3.93
CA ASN A 111 1.66 1.34 -4.41
C ASN A 111 1.59 2.24 -5.65
N ALA A 112 0.40 2.62 -6.13
CA ALA A 112 0.29 3.42 -7.36
C ALA A 112 0.86 4.83 -7.18
N ALA A 113 0.56 5.45 -6.05
CA ALA A 113 0.99 6.79 -5.70
C ALA A 113 0.88 7.01 -4.18
N THR A 114 1.56 8.03 -3.68
CA THR A 114 1.12 8.67 -2.43
C THR A 114 0.09 9.74 -2.77
N VAL A 115 -0.94 9.90 -1.91
CA VAL A 115 -2.00 10.90 -2.06
C VAL A 115 -2.11 11.74 -0.80
N THR A 116 -2.21 13.06 -0.95
CA THR A 116 -2.44 13.99 0.16
C THR A 116 -3.73 14.76 -0.06
N PRO A 117 -4.70 14.73 0.88
CA PRO A 117 -5.92 15.53 0.81
C PRO A 117 -5.65 17.03 0.81
N SER A 118 -6.57 17.80 0.23
CA SER A 118 -6.52 19.28 0.21
C SER A 118 -6.57 19.93 1.61
N ALA A 119 -7.05 19.20 2.62
CA ALA A 119 -7.04 19.66 4.00
C ALA A 119 -5.61 19.82 4.57
N ASP A 120 -4.63 19.14 3.98
CA ASP A 120 -3.28 19.01 4.56
C ASP A 120 -2.19 19.70 3.71
N SER A 121 -2.51 20.08 2.47
CA SER A 121 -1.59 20.78 1.56
C SER A 121 -1.72 22.30 1.67
N ALA A 122 -0.59 23.00 1.53
CA ALA A 122 -0.54 24.46 1.65
C ALA A 122 -1.35 25.20 0.57
N ASN A 123 -1.54 24.60 -0.61
CA ASN A 123 -2.31 25.18 -1.72
C ASN A 123 -3.78 24.72 -1.76
N HIS A 124 -4.22 23.92 -0.78
CA HIS A 124 -5.57 23.35 -0.70
C HIS A 124 -6.00 22.52 -1.92
N ARG A 125 -5.05 21.83 -2.56
CA ARG A 125 -5.31 20.82 -3.62
C ARG A 125 -4.99 19.43 -3.13
N VAL A 126 -5.64 18.42 -3.72
CA VAL A 126 -5.26 17.03 -3.53
C VAL A 126 -4.02 16.77 -4.38
N HIS A 127 -2.94 16.30 -3.75
CA HIS A 127 -1.68 16.01 -4.43
C HIS A 127 -1.50 14.52 -4.70
N PHE A 128 -0.95 14.20 -5.87
CA PHE A 128 -0.56 12.85 -6.27
C PHE A 128 0.91 12.83 -6.68
N THR A 129 1.68 11.87 -6.16
CA THR A 129 3.01 11.51 -6.67
C THR A 129 3.03 10.02 -6.98
N PRO A 130 3.09 9.59 -8.25
CA PRO A 130 3.23 8.17 -8.61
C PRO A 130 4.49 7.58 -8.00
N ALA A 131 4.38 6.39 -7.41
CA ALA A 131 5.54 5.71 -6.85
C ALA A 131 6.41 5.15 -7.98
N ASN A 132 7.73 5.25 -7.86
CA ASN A 132 8.63 4.77 -8.91
C ASN A 132 8.87 3.26 -8.87
N CYS A 133 8.59 2.61 -7.74
CA CYS A 133 8.70 1.18 -7.47
C CYS A 133 9.98 0.52 -8.03
N VAL A 134 11.11 1.23 -7.91
CA VAL A 134 12.39 0.83 -8.53
C VAL A 134 12.95 -0.48 -7.99
N SER A 135 12.51 -0.91 -6.81
CA SER A 135 12.96 -2.17 -6.20
C SER A 135 12.52 -3.43 -6.95
N GLY A 136 11.58 -3.33 -7.90
CA GLY A 136 11.17 -4.46 -8.73
C GLY A 136 10.87 -4.03 -10.16
N LEU A 137 11.58 -4.58 -11.15
CA LEU A 137 11.39 -4.25 -12.58
C LEU A 137 9.93 -4.37 -13.03
N HIS A 138 9.25 -5.41 -12.57
CA HIS A 138 7.86 -5.69 -12.90
C HIS A 138 6.88 -4.62 -12.39
N ARG A 139 7.24 -3.91 -11.32
CA ARG A 139 6.51 -2.78 -10.73
C ARG A 139 6.96 -1.44 -11.30
N HIS A 140 8.27 -1.23 -11.46
CA HIS A 140 8.85 0.03 -11.94
C HIS A 140 8.23 0.51 -13.25
N GLN A 141 7.96 -0.42 -14.18
CA GLN A 141 7.34 -0.12 -15.47
C GLN A 141 5.94 0.51 -15.39
N GLU A 142 5.30 0.52 -14.22
CA GLU A 142 3.95 1.04 -14.01
C GLU A 142 3.90 2.58 -13.92
N ALA A 143 4.96 3.19 -13.36
CA ALA A 143 4.92 4.55 -12.82
C ALA A 143 4.49 5.62 -13.84
N ALA A 144 5.04 5.54 -15.05
CA ALA A 144 4.76 6.50 -16.12
C ALA A 144 3.29 6.46 -16.55
N PHE A 145 2.73 5.26 -16.76
CA PHE A 145 1.33 5.11 -17.12
C PHE A 145 0.41 5.48 -15.96
N THR A 146 0.74 5.08 -14.73
CA THR A 146 -0.02 5.43 -13.53
C THR A 146 -0.16 6.94 -13.36
N GLY A 147 0.92 7.71 -13.56
CA GLY A 147 0.85 9.17 -13.52
C GLY A 147 -0.08 9.78 -14.57
N GLN A 148 -0.05 9.26 -15.81
CA GLN A 148 -0.96 9.70 -16.87
C GLN A 148 -2.42 9.35 -16.55
N LEU A 149 -2.66 8.15 -16.03
CA LEU A 149 -3.98 7.68 -15.65
C LEU A 149 -4.57 8.51 -14.51
N LEU A 150 -3.81 8.76 -13.44
CA LEU A 150 -4.25 9.61 -12.33
C LEU A 150 -4.57 11.02 -12.80
N LYS A 151 -3.74 11.61 -13.65
CA LYS A 151 -4.03 12.93 -14.26
C LYS A 151 -5.29 12.92 -15.11
N LYS A 152 -5.62 11.79 -15.75
CA LYS A 152 -6.85 11.65 -16.54
C LYS A 152 -8.09 11.52 -15.65
N LEU A 153 -8.02 10.72 -14.58
CA LEU A 153 -9.12 10.50 -13.63
C LEU A 153 -9.39 11.76 -12.79
N PHE A 154 -8.33 12.41 -12.31
CA PHE A 154 -8.38 13.59 -11.44
C PHE A 154 -7.88 14.84 -12.18
N SER A 155 -8.62 15.23 -13.23
CA SER A 155 -8.11 16.16 -14.26
C SER A 155 -8.29 17.65 -13.98
N ASN A 156 -9.15 18.04 -13.02
CA ASN A 156 -9.42 19.45 -12.76
C ASN A 156 -8.27 20.11 -11.96
N PRO A 157 -7.48 21.01 -12.57
CA PRO A 157 -6.31 21.62 -11.92
C PRO A 157 -6.67 22.58 -10.78
N SER A 158 -7.95 22.91 -10.61
CA SER A 158 -8.41 23.70 -9.46
C SER A 158 -8.43 22.87 -8.18
N TYR A 159 -8.56 21.54 -8.29
CA TYR A 159 -8.68 20.63 -7.15
C TYR A 159 -7.48 19.68 -7.02
N PHE A 160 -6.80 19.36 -8.13
CA PHE A 160 -5.80 18.30 -8.18
C PHE A 160 -4.45 18.82 -8.68
N GLU A 161 -3.38 18.45 -7.97
CA GLU A 161 -1.99 18.71 -8.34
C GLU A 161 -1.29 17.37 -8.59
N HIS A 162 -0.61 17.24 -9.72
CA HIS A 162 0.03 15.98 -10.14
C HIS A 162 1.53 16.19 -10.29
N HIS A 163 2.31 15.36 -9.61
CA HIS A 163 3.77 15.35 -9.67
C HIS A 163 4.26 14.19 -10.53
N PRO A 164 5.44 14.30 -11.17
CA PRO A 164 6.10 13.15 -11.75
C PRO A 164 6.57 12.18 -10.66
N PRO A 165 6.76 10.88 -10.98
CA PRO A 165 7.45 9.97 -10.07
C PRO A 165 8.84 10.50 -9.74
N LEU A 166 9.32 10.19 -8.53
CA LEU A 166 10.69 10.53 -8.12
C LEU A 166 11.73 9.86 -9.03
N PRO A 167 12.95 10.41 -9.15
CA PRO A 167 14.01 9.81 -9.96
C PRO A 167 14.18 8.33 -9.67
N ALA A 168 14.22 7.51 -10.72
CA ALA A 168 14.26 6.06 -10.62
C ALA A 168 15.65 5.56 -10.16
N THR A 169 15.94 5.73 -8.87
CA THR A 169 17.23 5.43 -8.25
C THR A 169 17.03 4.82 -6.87
N GLU A 170 18.00 4.05 -6.40
CA GLU A 170 17.95 3.45 -5.05
C GLU A 170 17.84 4.49 -3.92
N VAL A 171 18.36 5.71 -4.13
CA VAL A 171 18.27 6.82 -3.16
C VAL A 171 16.84 7.33 -3.03
N PHE A 172 16.08 7.35 -4.13
CA PHE A 172 14.70 7.80 -4.16
C PHE A 172 13.72 6.65 -4.35
N ALA A 173 14.04 5.45 -3.85
CA ALA A 173 13.15 4.30 -3.94
C ALA A 173 11.88 4.54 -3.12
N ASP A 174 10.73 4.46 -3.82
CA ASP A 174 9.40 4.83 -3.34
C ASP A 174 8.36 3.80 -3.77
N GLU A 175 7.57 3.33 -2.80
CA GLU A 175 6.51 2.34 -2.95
C GLU A 175 5.13 2.92 -2.58
N GLY A 176 5.01 4.25 -2.46
CA GLY A 176 3.73 4.95 -2.42
C GLY A 176 2.95 4.82 -1.10
N ALA A 177 1.62 4.79 -1.21
CA ALA A 177 0.71 4.79 -0.05
C ALA A 177 0.83 3.55 0.85
N ALA A 178 1.37 2.43 0.36
CA ALA A 178 1.65 1.24 1.19
C ALA A 178 2.63 1.52 2.37
N ASN A 179 3.35 2.64 2.33
CA ASN A 179 4.22 3.12 3.41
C ASN A 179 3.79 4.48 3.99
N HIS A 180 2.54 4.86 3.79
CA HIS A 180 1.97 6.13 4.23
C HIS A 180 0.70 5.88 5.05
N ASN A 181 0.60 6.58 6.17
CA ASN A 181 -0.63 6.64 6.97
C ASN A 181 -1.04 8.10 7.14
N ARG A 182 -2.34 8.31 7.23
CA ARG A 182 -2.94 9.60 7.59
C ARG A 182 -3.82 9.41 8.81
N ILE A 183 -3.51 10.14 9.88
CA ILE A 183 -4.21 10.08 11.17
C ILE A 183 -4.93 11.41 11.37
N CYS A 184 -6.24 11.40 11.59
CA CYS A 184 -7.07 12.62 11.70
C CYS A 184 -8.29 12.39 12.59
N ALA A 185 -8.92 13.46 13.10
CA ALA A 185 -10.17 13.32 13.85
C ALA A 185 -11.34 12.83 12.97
N ALA A 186 -11.38 13.30 11.73
CA ALA A 186 -12.30 12.87 10.68
C ALA A 186 -11.68 13.15 9.30
N HIS A 187 -12.08 12.42 8.25
CA HIS A 187 -11.48 12.55 6.91
C HIS A 187 -11.48 13.98 6.33
N ASN A 188 -12.46 14.81 6.68
CA ASN A 188 -12.58 16.20 6.21
C ASN A 188 -11.81 17.23 7.07
N THR A 189 -11.12 16.79 8.11
CA THR A 189 -10.29 17.62 8.99
C THR A 189 -8.82 17.45 8.68
N LYS A 190 -7.99 18.39 9.12
CA LYS A 190 -6.54 18.32 8.97
C LYS A 190 -5.97 17.07 9.68
N GLY A 191 -5.05 16.37 9.02
CA GLY A 191 -4.42 15.15 9.49
C GLY A 191 -2.92 15.28 9.77
N LEU A 192 -2.43 14.34 10.56
CA LEU A 192 -1.03 14.04 10.81
C LEU A 192 -0.60 12.92 9.87
N HIS A 193 0.48 13.11 9.13
CA HIS A 193 1.01 12.11 8.21
C HIS A 193 2.16 11.31 8.84
N LEU A 194 2.06 9.99 8.82
CA LEU A 194 3.13 9.08 9.19
C LEU A 194 3.67 8.44 7.92
N PHE A 195 4.90 8.80 7.55
CA PHE A 195 5.64 8.16 6.48
C PHE A 195 6.59 7.13 7.09
N VAL A 196 6.46 5.89 6.67
CA VAL A 196 7.30 4.78 7.12
C VAL A 196 8.36 4.48 6.06
N TYR A 197 9.59 4.23 6.47
CA TYR A 197 10.68 3.90 5.53
C TYR A 197 11.54 2.75 6.08
N GLY A 198 12.22 2.01 5.20
CA GLY A 198 13.04 0.86 5.61
C GLY A 198 14.52 1.19 5.80
N ARG A 199 15.06 2.19 5.09
CA ARG A 199 16.49 2.56 5.17
C ARG A 199 16.75 4.07 5.13
N SER A 200 17.67 4.53 5.98
CA SER A 200 18.13 5.93 6.12
C SER A 200 19.60 6.09 6.56
N GLY A 201 20.35 4.98 6.70
CA GLY A 201 21.74 4.96 7.18
C GLY A 201 21.94 4.64 8.67
N LEU A 202 20.87 4.37 9.43
CA LEU A 202 20.93 3.93 10.84
C LEU A 202 21.14 2.42 10.95
N GLN A 203 20.04 1.66 11.00
CA GLN A 203 20.01 0.20 10.94
C GLN A 203 19.32 -0.18 9.64
N SER A 204 19.75 -1.27 9.01
CA SER A 204 19.14 -1.75 7.76
C SER A 204 18.79 -3.23 7.90
N PRO A 205 17.75 -3.71 7.20
CA PRO A 205 17.50 -5.14 7.09
C PRO A 205 18.71 -5.84 6.47
N THR A 206 18.92 -7.10 6.83
CA THR A 206 20.10 -7.90 6.47
C THR A 206 19.79 -9.03 5.49
N HIS A 207 18.52 -9.38 5.35
CA HIS A 207 18.04 -10.48 4.52
C HIS A 207 17.17 -9.98 3.36
N PHE A 208 16.11 -9.20 3.64
CA PHE A 208 15.21 -8.69 2.62
C PHE A 208 15.39 -7.19 2.35
N PRO A 209 15.13 -6.72 1.12
CA PRO A 209 15.39 -5.34 0.77
C PRO A 209 14.39 -4.38 1.44
N ALA A 210 14.91 -3.28 1.98
CA ALA A 210 14.10 -2.10 2.31
C ALA A 210 13.78 -1.32 1.02
N ARG A 211 12.53 -1.41 0.57
CA ARG A 211 12.08 -0.81 -0.70
C ARG A 211 11.78 0.70 -0.62
N GLN A 212 11.46 1.19 0.58
CA GLN A 212 11.19 2.61 0.84
C GLN A 212 12.39 3.29 1.49
N THR A 213 12.80 4.43 0.96
CA THR A 213 13.85 5.29 1.54
C THR A 213 13.28 6.49 2.29
N MET A 214 14.00 6.94 3.32
CA MET A 214 13.64 8.19 4.00
C MET A 214 13.69 9.40 3.05
N ASP A 215 14.65 9.42 2.11
CA ASP A 215 14.80 10.51 1.16
C ASP A 215 13.64 10.61 0.17
N ALA A 216 13.12 9.47 -0.31
CA ALA A 216 11.88 9.42 -1.09
C ALA A 216 10.70 9.97 -0.29
N SER A 217 10.47 9.46 0.93
CA SER A 217 9.34 9.90 1.76
C SER A 217 9.39 11.41 2.04
N LYS A 218 10.58 11.95 2.34
CA LYS A 218 10.78 13.39 2.53
C LYS A 218 10.56 14.18 1.23
N ALA A 219 10.95 13.65 0.08
CA ALA A 219 10.72 14.28 -1.22
C ALA A 219 9.22 14.37 -1.53
N VAL A 220 8.46 13.29 -1.34
CA VAL A 220 7.00 13.27 -1.49
C VAL A 220 6.34 14.29 -0.57
N ALA A 221 6.71 14.31 0.73
CA ALA A 221 6.15 15.28 1.68
C ALA A 221 6.38 16.74 1.24
N ARG A 222 7.56 17.06 0.67
CA ARG A 222 7.85 18.40 0.11
C ARG A 222 7.02 18.69 -1.14
N LEU A 223 6.94 17.74 -2.09
CA LEU A 223 6.12 17.89 -3.30
C LEU A 223 4.65 18.15 -2.96
N HIS A 224 4.15 17.47 -1.93
CA HIS A 224 2.77 17.57 -1.45
C HIS A 224 2.50 18.80 -0.58
N GLN A 225 3.52 19.63 -0.34
CA GLN A 225 3.41 20.86 0.44
C GLN A 225 2.84 20.63 1.84
N LEU A 226 3.18 19.49 2.45
CA LEU A 226 2.78 19.16 3.81
C LEU A 226 3.48 20.10 4.79
N ASN A 227 2.75 20.53 5.82
CA ASN A 227 3.34 21.28 6.91
C ASN A 227 4.28 20.36 7.70
N PRO A 228 5.58 20.70 7.86
CA PRO A 228 6.55 19.85 8.56
C PRO A 228 6.18 19.49 10.01
N LYS A 229 5.33 20.27 10.67
CA LYS A 229 4.83 19.96 12.03
C LYS A 229 3.80 18.83 12.05
N ASP A 230 3.14 18.59 10.92
CA ASP A 230 2.10 17.58 10.75
C ASP A 230 2.63 16.35 9.98
N VAL A 231 3.94 16.11 10.03
CA VAL A 231 4.60 14.97 9.38
C VAL A 231 5.58 14.30 10.34
N ILE A 232 5.44 12.99 10.49
CA ILE A 232 6.36 12.13 11.21
C ILE A 232 6.95 11.11 10.23
N PHE A 233 8.27 11.03 10.22
CA PHE A 233 9.00 9.97 9.52
C PHE A 233 9.44 8.94 10.56
N ALA A 234 9.06 7.68 10.35
CA ALA A 234 9.41 6.57 11.22
C ALA A 234 10.10 5.45 10.43
N GLN A 235 11.10 4.83 11.04
CA GLN A 235 11.74 3.69 10.41
C GLN A 235 10.98 2.41 10.75
N GLN A 236 10.67 1.62 9.74
CA GLN A 236 10.17 0.25 9.88
C GLN A 236 11.23 -0.59 10.59
N ASN A 237 10.82 -1.45 11.53
CA ASN A 237 11.73 -2.34 12.23
C ASN A 237 12.45 -3.27 11.22
N PRO A 238 13.80 -3.24 11.13
CA PRO A 238 14.56 -4.09 10.20
C PRO A 238 14.26 -5.58 10.37
N LYS A 239 13.98 -6.05 11.59
CA LYS A 239 13.63 -7.44 11.86
C LYS A 239 12.29 -7.84 11.23
N ALA A 240 11.33 -6.92 11.20
CA ALA A 240 10.04 -7.15 10.56
C ALA A 240 10.22 -7.24 9.03
N ILE A 241 11.05 -6.37 8.44
CA ILE A 241 11.38 -6.45 7.01
C ILE A 241 12.03 -7.79 6.69
N ASP A 242 13.04 -8.21 7.46
CA ASP A 242 13.72 -9.49 7.29
C ASP A 242 12.81 -10.71 7.50
N ALA A 243 11.70 -10.55 8.24
CA ALA A 243 10.67 -11.58 8.37
C ALA A 243 9.72 -11.66 7.17
N GLY A 244 9.66 -10.62 6.31
CA GLY A 244 8.79 -10.56 5.14
C GLY A 244 7.83 -9.36 5.08
N VAL A 245 7.96 -8.38 5.99
CA VAL A 245 7.19 -7.12 5.96
C VAL A 245 7.83 -6.16 4.96
N PHE A 246 7.55 -6.36 3.68
CA PHE A 246 8.13 -5.57 2.58
C PHE A 246 7.55 -4.16 2.45
N HIS A 247 6.36 -3.92 3.02
CA HIS A 247 5.65 -2.63 3.10
C HIS A 247 5.02 -2.48 4.50
N HIS A 248 4.78 -1.24 4.93
CA HIS A 248 4.20 -0.98 6.25
C HIS A 248 2.76 -1.47 6.38
N ASP A 249 1.97 -1.42 5.31
CA ASP A 249 0.60 -1.96 5.24
C ASP A 249 0.52 -3.49 5.41
N VAL A 250 1.64 -4.21 5.58
CA VAL A 250 1.67 -5.62 5.97
C VAL A 250 1.70 -5.79 7.50
N ILE A 251 1.92 -4.71 8.26
CA ILE A 251 2.14 -4.75 9.72
C ILE A 251 1.52 -3.61 10.52
N GLY A 252 0.93 -2.61 9.84
CA GLY A 252 0.18 -1.53 10.47
C GLY A 252 -0.75 -0.84 9.48
N VAL A 253 -1.89 -0.38 9.96
CA VAL A 253 -2.89 0.38 9.19
C VAL A 253 -3.51 1.46 10.07
N ALA A 254 -3.75 2.63 9.50
CA ALA A 254 -4.44 3.73 10.17
C ALA A 254 -5.70 4.12 9.42
N ASN A 255 -6.71 4.53 10.19
CA ASN A 255 -7.89 5.20 9.69
C ASN A 255 -8.38 6.18 10.75
N GLU A 256 -8.65 7.42 10.35
CA GLU A 256 -8.99 8.52 11.25
C GLU A 256 -8.10 8.52 12.51
N SER A 257 -8.68 8.38 13.69
CA SER A 257 -7.98 8.46 14.97
C SER A 257 -7.51 7.09 15.47
N VAL A 258 -7.49 6.06 14.63
CA VAL A 258 -7.08 4.69 14.97
C VAL A 258 -5.81 4.32 14.24
N LEU A 259 -4.87 3.72 14.98
CA LEU A 259 -3.69 3.05 14.45
C LEU A 259 -3.69 1.61 14.97
N LEU A 260 -3.98 0.64 14.10
CA LEU A 260 -3.83 -0.79 14.36
C LEU A 260 -2.43 -1.20 13.92
N ILE A 261 -1.59 -1.65 14.85
CA ILE A 261 -0.17 -1.86 14.57
C ILE A 261 0.40 -3.02 15.39
N HIS A 262 1.30 -3.81 14.80
CA HIS A 262 2.03 -4.84 15.54
C HIS A 262 3.07 -4.20 16.48
N ALA A 263 3.34 -4.81 17.64
CA ALA A 263 4.35 -4.34 18.61
C ALA A 263 5.78 -4.24 18.03
N GLU A 264 6.06 -4.99 16.97
CA GLU A 264 7.37 -5.01 16.28
C GLU A 264 7.37 -4.27 14.94
N ALA A 265 6.37 -3.41 14.64
CA ALA A 265 6.29 -2.73 13.36
C ALA A 265 7.37 -1.65 13.18
N LEU A 266 7.58 -0.77 14.17
CA LEU A 266 8.49 0.35 14.01
C LEU A 266 9.76 0.20 14.86
N LEU A 267 10.88 0.70 14.35
CA LEU A 267 12.07 0.93 15.17
C LEU A 267 11.75 2.04 16.17
N GLN A 268 12.01 1.81 17.47
CA GLN A 268 11.66 2.74 18.55
C GLN A 268 10.15 3.08 18.58
N GLN A 269 9.29 2.07 18.38
CA GLN A 269 7.84 2.25 18.26
C GLN A 269 7.21 3.06 19.40
N ALA A 270 7.62 2.84 20.66
CA ALA A 270 7.10 3.59 21.80
C ALA A 270 7.34 5.11 21.67
N ASP A 271 8.51 5.52 21.20
CA ASP A 271 8.86 6.93 20.98
C ASP A 271 8.06 7.51 19.80
N VAL A 272 7.86 6.72 18.74
CA VAL A 272 7.02 7.14 17.60
C VAL A 272 5.57 7.34 18.04
N ILE A 273 5.00 6.40 18.80
CA ILE A 273 3.64 6.50 19.35
C ILE A 273 3.52 7.70 20.29
N HIS A 274 4.52 7.97 21.13
CA HIS A 274 4.55 9.16 21.97
C HIS A 274 4.47 10.44 21.14
N ARG A 275 5.34 10.57 20.13
CA ARG A 275 5.34 11.73 19.21
C ARG A 275 4.02 11.88 18.45
N LEU A 276 3.40 10.77 18.03
CA LEU A 276 2.09 10.78 17.41
C LEU A 276 1.02 11.34 18.36
N ARG A 277 1.00 10.88 19.62
CA ARG A 277 0.08 11.38 20.64
C ARG A 277 0.29 12.85 20.97
N GLU A 278 1.54 13.31 21.05
CA GLU A 278 1.86 14.73 21.27
C GLU A 278 1.44 15.63 20.12
N ALA A 279 1.56 15.14 18.88
CA ALA A 279 1.23 15.90 17.67
C ALA A 279 -0.28 15.91 17.35
N CYS A 280 -1.04 14.90 17.80
CA CYS A 280 -2.48 14.84 17.56
C CYS A 280 -3.25 15.80 18.49
N PRO A 281 -4.05 16.75 17.95
CA PRO A 281 -4.93 17.60 18.76
C PRO A 281 -6.23 16.88 19.18
N PHE A 282 -6.32 15.57 18.96
CA PHE A 282 -7.46 14.71 19.24
C PHE A 282 -6.99 13.39 19.87
N PRO A 283 -7.85 12.65 20.58
CA PRO A 283 -7.48 11.35 21.15
C PRO A 283 -7.06 10.35 20.06
N LEU A 284 -5.85 9.80 20.18
CA LEU A 284 -5.35 8.74 19.30
C LEU A 284 -5.56 7.37 19.96
N CYS A 285 -6.38 6.52 19.32
CA CYS A 285 -6.58 5.13 19.70
C CYS A 285 -5.51 4.27 19.02
N VAL A 286 -4.47 3.87 19.77
CA VAL A 286 -3.47 2.93 19.28
C VAL A 286 -3.82 1.54 19.75
N ILE A 287 -4.10 0.65 18.81
CA ILE A 287 -4.35 -0.77 19.04
C ILE A 287 -3.06 -1.49 18.73
N GLU A 288 -2.18 -1.59 19.73
CA GLU A 288 -0.93 -2.31 19.60
C GLU A 288 -1.15 -3.81 19.83
N VAL A 289 -0.82 -4.63 18.84
CA VAL A 289 -0.94 -6.09 18.89
C VAL A 289 0.35 -6.69 19.45
N PRO A 290 0.33 -7.31 20.65
CA PRO A 290 1.54 -7.85 21.26
C PRO A 290 2.11 -9.02 20.44
N GLY A 291 3.44 -9.05 20.27
CA GLY A 291 4.14 -10.13 19.55
C GLY A 291 3.98 -11.52 20.18
N GLN A 292 3.67 -11.56 21.48
CA GLN A 292 3.33 -12.78 22.21
C GLN A 292 1.92 -13.30 21.91
N THR A 293 1.01 -12.43 21.47
CA THR A 293 -0.36 -12.78 21.06
C THR A 293 -0.36 -13.22 19.60
N ILE A 294 0.12 -12.34 18.71
CA ILE A 294 0.27 -12.61 17.28
C ILE A 294 1.74 -12.47 16.95
N THR A 295 2.38 -13.54 16.46
CA THR A 295 3.79 -13.47 16.06
C THR A 295 3.94 -12.74 14.72
N LEU A 296 5.14 -12.23 14.39
CA LEU A 296 5.42 -11.70 13.05
C LEU A 296 5.07 -12.71 11.94
N SER A 297 5.38 -14.00 12.16
CA SER A 297 5.04 -15.05 11.20
C SER A 297 3.52 -15.18 11.01
N ASP A 298 2.73 -15.11 12.08
CA ASP A 298 1.27 -15.19 12.00
C ASP A 298 0.68 -13.94 11.32
N ALA A 299 1.22 -12.75 11.63
CA ALA A 299 0.83 -11.50 10.98
C ALA A 299 1.06 -11.55 9.46
N ILE A 300 2.24 -11.99 9.04
CA ILE A 300 2.60 -12.09 7.61
C ILE A 300 1.79 -13.18 6.91
N LYS A 301 1.59 -14.33 7.54
CA LYS A 301 0.82 -15.44 6.96
C LYS A 301 -0.67 -15.08 6.78
N SER A 302 -1.23 -14.34 7.73
CA SER A 302 -2.65 -13.96 7.70
C SER A 302 -2.94 -12.73 6.86
N PHE A 303 -1.96 -11.85 6.65
CA PHE A 303 -2.15 -10.50 6.09
C PHE A 303 -3.14 -9.65 6.93
N MET A 304 -3.27 -9.90 8.24
CA MET A 304 -4.23 -9.20 9.10
C MET A 304 -4.09 -7.68 9.06
N PHE A 305 -2.87 -7.15 8.99
CA PHE A 305 -2.66 -5.70 8.95
C PHE A 305 -2.82 -5.10 7.54
N ASN A 306 -2.91 -5.93 6.50
CA ASN A 306 -3.24 -5.51 5.14
C ASN A 306 -4.77 -5.42 4.93
N SER A 307 -5.51 -5.33 6.02
CA SER A 307 -6.95 -5.09 6.02
C SER A 307 -7.26 -3.63 5.73
N GLU A 308 -8.44 -3.37 5.16
CA GLU A 308 -8.96 -2.00 5.11
C GLU A 308 -9.69 -1.68 6.42
N LEU A 309 -9.34 -0.57 7.05
CA LEU A 309 -10.05 -0.05 8.22
C LEU A 309 -10.92 1.13 7.78
N ILE A 310 -12.25 0.99 7.90
CA ILE A 310 -13.22 1.87 7.25
C ILE A 310 -14.17 2.47 8.28
N THR A 311 -14.32 3.81 8.28
CA THR A 311 -15.35 4.48 9.09
C THR A 311 -16.73 4.36 8.44
N ARG A 312 -17.70 3.80 9.17
CA ARG A 312 -19.13 3.73 8.77
C ARG A 312 -19.98 4.80 9.46
N GLY A 313 -19.52 5.29 10.60
CA GLY A 313 -20.19 6.31 11.39
C GLY A 313 -19.38 6.67 12.65
N PRO A 314 -19.93 7.54 13.52
CA PRO A 314 -19.26 7.92 14.76
C PRO A 314 -18.95 6.69 15.64
N ASN A 315 -17.68 6.46 15.93
CA ASN A 315 -17.18 5.31 16.71
C ASN A 315 -17.57 3.92 16.13
N ASP A 316 -17.84 3.84 14.83
CA ASP A 316 -18.18 2.60 14.14
C ASP A 316 -17.23 2.41 12.95
N MET A 317 -16.25 1.52 13.13
CA MET A 317 -15.34 1.08 12.09
C MET A 317 -15.54 -0.38 11.73
N LEU A 318 -15.41 -0.66 10.44
CA LEU A 318 -15.37 -1.99 9.84
C LEU A 318 -13.92 -2.33 9.48
N LEU A 319 -13.46 -3.51 9.87
CA LEU A 319 -12.20 -4.08 9.41
C LEU A 319 -12.48 -5.10 8.29
N VAL A 320 -12.02 -4.83 7.08
CA VAL A 320 -12.17 -5.72 5.92
C VAL A 320 -10.88 -6.53 5.79
N ALA A 321 -10.91 -7.75 6.31
CA ALA A 321 -9.74 -8.61 6.45
C ALA A 321 -9.68 -9.72 5.39
N PRO A 322 -8.49 -10.19 4.98
CA PRO A 322 -8.39 -11.34 4.09
C PRO A 322 -8.92 -12.62 4.75
N THR A 323 -9.56 -13.51 3.97
CA THR A 323 -9.97 -14.85 4.43
C THR A 323 -8.83 -15.70 5.02
N THR A 324 -7.57 -15.42 4.68
CA THR A 324 -6.38 -16.05 5.29
C THR A 324 -6.28 -15.81 6.79
N CYS A 325 -6.90 -14.76 7.33
CA CYS A 325 -6.98 -14.53 8.77
C CYS A 325 -7.73 -15.66 9.50
N HIS A 326 -8.76 -16.26 8.88
CA HIS A 326 -9.46 -17.42 9.46
C HIS A 326 -8.59 -18.67 9.52
N ALA A 327 -7.65 -18.83 8.58
CA ALA A 327 -6.75 -19.98 8.52
C ALA A 327 -5.66 -19.95 9.60
N VAL A 328 -5.54 -18.85 10.36
CA VAL A 328 -4.58 -18.69 11.47
C VAL A 328 -5.37 -18.55 12.78
N PRO A 329 -5.52 -19.62 13.59
CA PRO A 329 -6.43 -19.63 14.74
C PRO A 329 -6.20 -18.50 15.76
N LYS A 330 -4.94 -18.14 16.02
CA LYS A 330 -4.60 -17.03 16.92
C LYS A 330 -5.10 -15.69 16.40
N VAL A 331 -4.98 -15.45 15.09
CA VAL A 331 -5.45 -14.23 14.43
C VAL A 331 -6.97 -14.17 14.46
N ALA A 332 -7.65 -15.28 14.12
CA ALA A 332 -9.10 -15.35 14.19
C ALA A 332 -9.63 -15.06 15.61
N ALA A 333 -9.02 -15.64 16.64
CA ALA A 333 -9.37 -15.37 18.04
C ALA A 333 -9.10 -13.91 18.43
N PHE A 334 -7.94 -13.36 18.07
CA PHE A 334 -7.61 -11.96 18.34
C PHE A 334 -8.61 -11.00 17.69
N LEU A 335 -9.04 -11.26 16.45
CA LEU A 335 -10.04 -10.43 15.76
C LEU A 335 -11.41 -10.48 16.44
N GLN A 336 -11.79 -11.60 17.06
CA GLN A 336 -13.00 -11.70 17.89
C GLN A 336 -12.86 -10.91 19.20
N ASP A 337 -11.71 -11.00 19.86
CA ASP A 337 -11.43 -10.21 21.07
C ASP A 337 -11.40 -8.71 20.77
N LEU A 338 -10.89 -8.33 19.60
CA LEU A 338 -10.84 -6.95 19.12
C LEU A 338 -12.23 -6.33 19.01
N ILE A 339 -13.18 -7.01 18.36
CA ILE A 339 -14.57 -6.51 18.23
C ILE A 339 -15.35 -6.57 19.55
N ALA A 340 -14.96 -7.46 20.48
CA ALA A 340 -15.59 -7.55 21.79
C ALA A 340 -15.11 -6.46 22.77
N ASN A 341 -14.00 -5.78 22.47
CA ASN A 341 -13.41 -4.77 23.34
C ASN A 341 -14.08 -3.40 23.16
N PRO A 342 -14.83 -2.88 24.14
CA PRO A 342 -15.56 -1.63 24.01
C PRO A 342 -14.66 -0.37 23.99
N ASN A 343 -13.35 -0.53 24.24
CA ASN A 343 -12.40 0.58 24.27
C ASN A 343 -11.80 0.93 22.90
N ASN A 344 -12.32 0.34 21.82
CA ASN A 344 -11.89 0.65 20.47
C ASN A 344 -13.09 0.75 19.51
N PRO A 345 -12.98 1.48 18.39
CA PRO A 345 -14.12 1.74 17.51
C PRO A 345 -14.34 0.62 16.47
N ILE A 346 -13.54 -0.45 16.43
CA ILE A 346 -13.72 -1.55 15.47
C ILE A 346 -14.85 -2.44 15.96
N GLN A 347 -16.01 -2.34 15.31
CA GLN A 347 -17.24 -3.06 15.72
C GLN A 347 -17.48 -4.33 14.92
N GLU A 348 -16.87 -4.44 13.74
CA GLU A 348 -17.11 -5.57 12.84
C GLU A 348 -15.84 -5.93 12.08
N VAL A 349 -15.65 -7.24 11.85
CA VAL A 349 -14.66 -7.77 10.92
C VAL A 349 -15.39 -8.51 9.81
N CYS A 350 -15.15 -8.10 8.57
CA CYS A 350 -15.66 -8.76 7.37
C CYS A 350 -14.50 -9.45 6.64
N PHE A 351 -14.66 -10.72 6.29
CA PHE A 351 -13.62 -11.49 5.60
C PHE A 351 -13.88 -11.57 4.09
N VAL A 352 -12.88 -11.23 3.29
CA VAL A 352 -12.96 -11.15 1.82
C VAL A 352 -11.82 -11.86 1.10
#